data_AF-A0AAD8M668-F1
#
_entry.id   AF-A0AAD8M668-F1
#
_cell.length_a   1.000
_cell.length_b   1.000
_cell.length_c   1.000
_cell.angle_alpha   90.00
_cell.angle_beta   90.00
_cell.angle_gamma   90.00
#
_symmetry.space_group_name_H-M   'P 1'
#
loop_
_entity.id
_entity.type
_entity.pdbx_description
1 polymer ?
#
loop_
_entity_poly.entity_id
_entity_poly.type
_entity_poly.pdbx_seq_one_letter_code
_entity_poly.pdbx_strand_id
1 'polypeptide(L)'
;MSAAAASSDPEKPTLSSIAKPSGEFSGLREPLINSGSYSFRSVILPFLFPAFGGLLYGYDIGATSSGTISIQSVSVSGISWYDLSSVQVGLITSGSLYGALIGSILAFKIADYLGRRKELLLSSTLYLVGALVTALAPNFVVMVIGRLVFGMGIGLAMHAAPMYIAETAPSHIRGQLISMKEFLIVFGMLLGY
;
A
#
# COMPACT_ATOMS: atom_id res chain seq x y z
N MET A 1 -85.92 -4.98 -2.81
CA MET A 1 -85.63 -5.21 -4.24
C MET A 1 -85.03 -3.94 -4.82
N SER A 2 -83.95 -4.10 -5.61
CA SER A 2 -83.23 -3.11 -6.44
C SER A 2 -82.57 -1.92 -5.74
N ALA A 3 -81.24 -1.84 -5.64
CA ALA A 3 -80.21 -1.64 -6.69
C ALA A 3 -80.08 -0.18 -7.14
N ALA A 4 -78.92 0.44 -6.88
CA ALA A 4 -78.03 1.09 -7.85
C ALA A 4 -77.10 2.14 -7.19
N ALA A 5 -75.82 2.03 -7.53
CA ALA A 5 -74.66 2.80 -7.09
C ALA A 5 -74.72 4.31 -7.39
N ALA A 6 -74.04 5.11 -6.56
CA ALA A 6 -73.31 6.29 -7.01
C ALA A 6 -72.10 6.55 -6.10
N SER A 7 -70.98 6.77 -6.75
CA SER A 7 -69.60 6.90 -6.30
C SER A 7 -69.25 8.24 -5.65
N SER A 8 -68.42 8.22 -4.61
CA SER A 8 -67.38 9.25 -4.38
C SER A 8 -66.45 8.83 -3.22
N ASP A 9 -65.23 8.45 -3.58
CA ASP A 9 -64.10 8.29 -2.66
C ASP A 9 -63.76 9.59 -1.92
N PRO A 10 -63.16 9.51 -0.72
CA PRO A 10 -62.95 10.63 0.19
C PRO A 10 -61.81 11.57 -0.27
N GLU A 11 -61.99 12.85 0.04
CA GLU A 11 -61.05 13.94 -0.18
C GLU A 11 -59.63 13.62 0.31
N LYS A 12 -58.65 13.83 -0.56
CA LYS A 12 -57.22 13.88 -0.24
C LYS A 12 -56.95 15.06 0.70
N PRO A 13 -56.23 14.90 1.84
CA PRO A 13 -55.75 16.05 2.59
C PRO A 13 -54.60 16.70 1.82
N THR A 14 -54.84 17.94 1.43
CA THR A 14 -53.94 18.86 0.73
C THR A 14 -52.72 19.23 1.57
N LEU A 15 -51.56 19.19 0.92
CA LEU A 15 -50.27 19.72 1.36
C LEU A 15 -50.36 21.18 1.81
N SER A 16 -50.36 21.46 3.13
CA SER A 16 -50.17 22.84 3.60
C SER A 16 -49.54 23.01 4.99
N SER A 17 -48.86 22.00 5.55
CA SER A 17 -48.22 22.11 6.88
C SER A 17 -46.68 22.03 6.89
N ILE A 18 -46.01 21.97 5.74
CA ILE A 18 -44.54 21.89 5.68
C ILE A 18 -43.96 23.17 5.06
N ALA A 19 -44.06 24.28 5.78
CA ALA A 19 -43.33 25.49 5.45
C ALA A 19 -43.10 26.36 6.70
N LYS A 20 -42.15 25.92 7.53
CA LYS A 20 -41.13 26.78 8.18
C LYS A 20 -40.26 25.94 9.15
N PRO A 21 -38.98 25.78 8.83
CA PRO A 21 -37.92 25.94 9.82
C PRO A 21 -37.20 27.25 9.48
N SER A 22 -37.56 28.27 10.24
CA SER A 22 -36.79 29.46 10.46
C SER A 22 -35.39 29.10 11.00
N GLY A 23 -34.34 29.56 10.30
CA GLY A 23 -33.24 30.26 10.98
C GLY A 23 -32.08 29.48 11.60
N GLU A 24 -31.80 28.22 11.26
CA GLU A 24 -30.63 27.48 11.81
C GLU A 24 -29.80 26.70 10.77
N PHE A 25 -29.58 27.26 9.58
CA PHE A 25 -28.65 26.70 8.58
C PHE A 25 -27.40 27.56 8.32
N SER A 26 -27.05 28.46 9.24
CA SER A 26 -25.78 29.21 9.23
C SER A 26 -24.70 28.60 10.15
N GLY A 27 -24.96 27.39 10.68
CA GLY A 27 -24.14 26.74 11.70
C GLY A 27 -23.30 25.55 11.23
N LEU A 28 -23.24 25.26 9.93
CA LEU A 28 -22.19 24.38 9.41
C LEU A 28 -20.87 25.14 9.46
N ARG A 29 -20.30 25.17 10.67
CA ARG A 29 -18.93 25.53 10.96
C ARG A 29 -18.09 25.00 9.80
N GLU A 30 -17.45 25.93 9.08
CA GLU A 30 -16.18 25.66 8.43
C GLU A 30 -15.41 24.70 9.35
N PRO A 31 -14.85 23.58 8.83
CA PRO A 31 -13.91 22.85 9.64
C PRO A 31 -12.92 23.90 10.12
N LEU A 32 -12.78 24.04 11.43
CA LEU A 32 -11.84 24.94 12.05
C LEU A 32 -10.46 24.45 11.59
N ILE A 33 -10.03 24.89 10.41
CA ILE A 33 -8.67 24.83 9.90
C ILE A 33 -7.94 25.86 10.76
N ASN A 34 -7.79 25.52 12.03
CA ASN A 34 -6.76 26.05 12.86
C ASN A 34 -5.48 25.43 12.31
N SER A 35 -4.91 26.12 11.33
CA SER A 35 -3.55 25.96 10.83
C SER A 35 -2.58 26.31 11.96
N GLY A 36 -2.65 25.54 13.04
CA GLY A 36 -1.60 25.50 14.04
C GLY A 36 -0.33 25.20 13.27
N SER A 37 0.61 26.12 13.32
CA SER A 37 1.90 26.07 12.63
C SER A 37 2.56 24.72 12.91
N TYR A 38 2.33 23.73 12.05
CA TYR A 38 2.97 22.45 12.16
C TYR A 38 4.41 22.70 11.78
N SER A 39 5.34 22.45 12.70
CA SER A 39 6.75 22.48 12.36
C SER A 39 6.94 21.46 11.24
N PHE A 40 7.22 21.95 10.03
CA PHE A 40 7.45 21.13 8.83
C PHE A 40 8.47 20.01 9.10
N ARG A 41 9.40 20.28 10.03
CA ARG A 41 10.38 19.34 10.55
C ARG A 41 9.79 18.11 11.25
N SER A 42 8.67 18.23 11.95
CA SER A 42 8.03 17.12 12.65
C SER A 42 7.27 16.18 11.73
N VAL A 43 6.86 16.66 10.54
CA VAL A 43 6.15 15.86 9.53
C VAL A 43 7.12 15.22 8.54
N ILE A 44 8.20 15.93 8.17
CA ILE A 44 9.13 15.45 7.14
C ILE A 44 9.88 14.19 7.58
N LEU A 45 10.35 14.14 8.83
CA LEU A 45 11.10 13.00 9.38
C LEU A 45 10.33 11.67 9.31
N PRO A 46 9.09 11.57 9.83
CA PRO A 46 8.32 10.33 9.77
C PRO A 46 7.78 10.01 8.37
N PHE A 47 7.72 10.98 7.46
CA PHE A 47 7.38 10.74 6.05
C PHE A 47 8.57 10.20 5.25
N LEU A 48 9.78 10.70 5.54
CA LEU A 48 10.99 10.41 4.76
C LEU A 48 11.35 8.92 4.80
N PHE A 49 11.20 8.25 5.94
CA PHE A 49 11.49 6.82 6.08
C PHE A 49 10.58 5.93 5.20
N PRO A 50 9.23 6.02 5.29
CA PRO A 50 8.32 5.35 4.35
C PRO A 50 8.52 5.73 2.89
N ALA A 51 8.85 6.99 2.60
CA ALA A 51 9.09 7.50 1.26
C ALA A 51 10.31 6.82 0.60
N PHE A 52 11.44 6.76 1.30
CA PHE A 52 12.61 6.03 0.82
C PHE A 52 12.38 4.52 0.75
N GLY A 53 11.66 3.95 1.72
CA GLY A 53 11.28 2.53 1.68
C GLY A 53 10.45 2.20 0.45
N GLY A 54 9.49 3.06 0.09
CA GLY A 54 8.69 2.94 -1.13
C GLY A 54 9.54 3.07 -2.40
N LEU A 55 10.42 4.08 -2.46
CA LEU A 55 11.31 4.27 -3.61
C LEU A 55 12.23 3.06 -3.84
N LEU A 56 12.86 2.56 -2.76
CA LEU A 56 13.77 1.41 -2.83
C LEU A 56 13.02 0.13 -3.25
N TYR A 57 11.80 -0.05 -2.74
CA TYR A 57 10.93 -1.14 -3.15
C TYR A 57 10.57 -1.07 -4.64
N GLY A 58 10.20 0.12 -5.13
CA GLY A 58 9.95 0.34 -6.55
C GLY A 58 11.16 0.03 -7.43
N TYR A 59 12.34 0.52 -7.02
CA TYR A 59 13.60 0.26 -7.70
C TYR A 59 13.90 -1.24 -7.81
N ASP A 60 13.70 -2.03 -6.75
CA ASP A 60 13.91 -3.48 -6.81
C ASP A 60 12.98 -4.17 -7.81
N ILE A 61 11.72 -3.75 -7.91
CA ILE A 61 10.77 -4.31 -8.89
C ILE A 61 11.28 -4.04 -10.31
N GLY A 62 11.68 -2.80 -10.60
CA GLY A 62 12.26 -2.43 -11.90
C GLY A 62 13.53 -3.23 -12.21
N ALA A 63 14.48 -3.23 -11.27
CA ALA A 63 15.76 -3.93 -11.39
C ALA A 63 15.59 -5.45 -11.52
N THR A 64 14.56 -6.02 -10.91
CA THR A 64 14.22 -7.44 -11.05
C THR A 64 13.71 -7.74 -12.46
N SER A 65 12.88 -6.87 -13.02
CA SER A 65 12.36 -7.01 -14.38
C SER A 65 13.49 -6.99 -15.42
N SER A 66 14.41 -6.02 -15.33
CA SER A 66 15.60 -5.94 -16.18
C SER A 66 16.60 -7.07 -15.91
N GLY A 67 16.76 -7.47 -14.64
CA GLY A 67 17.60 -8.58 -14.21
C GLY A 67 17.16 -9.94 -14.77
N THR A 68 15.86 -10.21 -14.84
CA THR A 68 15.35 -11.46 -15.43
C THR A 68 15.66 -11.60 -16.93
N ILE A 69 15.78 -10.49 -17.66
CA ILE A 69 16.23 -10.50 -19.06
C ILE A 69 17.73 -10.79 -19.14
N SER A 70 18.52 -10.19 -18.24
CA SER A 70 19.97 -10.38 -18.18
C SER A 70 20.36 -11.81 -17.80
N ILE A 71 19.58 -12.47 -16.93
CA ILE A 71 19.81 -13.85 -16.49
C ILE A 71 19.62 -14.88 -17.63
N GLN A 72 18.81 -14.56 -18.64
CA GLN A 72 18.66 -15.41 -19.84
C GLN A 72 19.82 -15.27 -20.83
N SER A 73 20.65 -14.23 -20.71
CA SER A 73 21.75 -13.97 -21.65
C SER A 73 23.09 -14.50 -21.13
N VAL A 74 23.67 -15.46 -21.86
CA VAL A 74 24.96 -16.13 -21.58
C VAL A 74 26.12 -15.15 -21.39
N SER A 75 26.09 -14.00 -22.07
CA SER A 75 27.17 -13.01 -22.08
C SER A 75 27.17 -12.02 -20.91
N VAL A 76 26.09 -11.95 -20.12
CA VAL A 76 25.90 -10.89 -19.11
C VAL A 76 25.78 -11.44 -17.68
N SER A 77 25.35 -12.70 -17.50
CA SER A 77 24.92 -13.18 -16.18
C SER A 77 26.06 -13.57 -15.23
N GLY A 78 27.22 -14.02 -15.74
CA GLY A 78 28.38 -14.40 -14.91
C GLY A 78 28.14 -15.58 -13.94
N ILE A 79 27.02 -16.29 -14.09
CA ILE A 79 26.57 -17.39 -13.21
C ILE A 79 26.63 -18.74 -13.94
N SER A 80 26.91 -19.82 -13.20
CA SER A 80 27.03 -21.18 -13.76
C SER A 80 25.71 -21.81 -14.17
N TRP A 81 24.57 -21.24 -13.76
CA TRP A 81 23.21 -21.73 -14.01
C TRP A 81 22.45 -20.84 -15.03
N TYR A 82 23.16 -20.46 -16.09
CA TYR A 82 22.57 -19.77 -17.25
C TYR A 82 21.63 -20.71 -18.03
N ASP A 83 20.68 -20.16 -18.80
CA ASP A 83 19.62 -20.88 -19.54
C ASP A 83 18.44 -21.40 -18.68
N LEU A 84 17.82 -20.51 -17.89
CA LEU A 84 16.60 -20.86 -17.17
C LEU A 84 15.38 -20.86 -18.10
N SER A 85 14.56 -21.90 -17.98
CA SER A 85 13.25 -21.96 -18.63
C SER A 85 12.37 -20.78 -18.21
N SER A 86 11.47 -20.33 -19.09
CA SER A 86 10.48 -19.28 -18.78
C SER A 86 9.69 -19.56 -17.50
N VAL A 87 9.45 -20.84 -17.17
CA VAL A 87 8.79 -21.26 -15.93
C VAL A 87 9.64 -20.93 -14.70
N GLN A 88 10.95 -21.16 -14.76
CA GLN A 88 11.87 -20.88 -13.65
C GLN A 88 12.02 -19.38 -13.42
N VAL A 89 12.12 -18.60 -14.50
CA VAL A 89 12.11 -17.13 -14.41
C VAL A 89 10.81 -16.63 -13.79
N GLY A 90 9.67 -17.22 -14.20
CA GLY A 90 8.37 -16.96 -13.58
C GLY A 90 8.30 -17.33 -12.10
N LEU A 91 8.98 -18.40 -11.66
CA LEU A 91 9.06 -18.77 -10.24
C LEU A 91 9.89 -17.78 -9.41
N ILE A 92 10.93 -17.18 -9.99
CA ILE A 92 11.74 -16.14 -9.31
C ILE A 92 10.90 -14.87 -9.10
N THR A 93 10.18 -14.43 -10.13
CA THR A 93 9.35 -13.21 -10.05
C THR A 93 8.10 -13.43 -9.21
N SER A 94 7.41 -14.56 -9.36
CA SER A 94 6.24 -14.89 -8.52
C SER A 94 6.62 -15.24 -7.08
N GLY A 95 7.85 -15.70 -6.82
CA GLY A 95 8.34 -15.99 -5.47
C GLY A 95 8.23 -14.80 -4.52
N SER A 96 8.51 -13.58 -5.00
CA SER A 96 8.33 -12.38 -4.17
C SER A 96 6.86 -12.08 -3.87
N LEU A 97 5.94 -12.38 -4.80
CA LEU A 97 4.49 -12.25 -4.57
C LEU A 97 3.99 -13.27 -3.54
N TYR A 98 4.41 -14.53 -3.63
CA TYR A 98 4.08 -15.54 -2.62
C TYR A 98 4.62 -15.15 -1.24
N GLY A 99 5.85 -14.64 -1.18
CA GLY A 99 6.43 -14.09 0.05
C GLY A 99 5.59 -12.94 0.60
N ALA A 100 5.19 -11.99 -0.25
CA ALA A 100 4.38 -10.84 0.14
C ALA A 100 2.99 -11.25 0.63
N LEU A 101 2.36 -12.27 0.02
CA LEU A 101 1.10 -12.82 0.49
C LEU A 101 1.23 -13.36 1.92
N ILE A 102 2.26 -14.17 2.18
CA ILE A 102 2.52 -14.71 3.51
C ILE A 102 2.82 -13.57 4.50
N GLY A 103 3.70 -12.64 4.12
CA GLY A 103 4.03 -11.47 4.93
C GLY A 103 2.80 -10.61 5.28
N SER A 104 1.88 -10.43 4.34
CA SER A 104 0.64 -9.69 4.56
C SER A 104 -0.31 -10.38 5.53
N ILE A 105 -0.39 -11.72 5.50
CA ILE A 105 -1.20 -12.48 6.48
C ILE A 105 -0.60 -12.35 7.88
N LEU A 106 0.73 -12.42 8.00
CA LEU A 106 1.41 -12.24 9.27
C LEU A 106 1.37 -10.79 9.77
N ALA A 107 1.26 -9.80 8.88
CA ALA A 107 1.23 -8.38 9.23
C ALA A 107 0.14 -8.06 10.26
N PHE A 108 -1.06 -8.64 10.10
CA PHE A 108 -2.17 -8.41 11.04
C PHE A 108 -1.84 -8.85 12.46
N LYS A 109 -1.24 -10.04 12.63
CA LYS A 109 -0.85 -10.55 13.95
C LYS A 109 0.34 -9.81 14.55
N ILE A 110 1.31 -9.44 13.72
CA ILE A 110 2.56 -8.79 14.16
C ILE A 110 2.29 -7.33 14.55
N ALA A 111 1.42 -6.64 13.80
CA ALA A 111 1.01 -5.26 14.06
C ALA A 111 0.47 -5.07 15.49
N ASP A 112 -0.40 -5.98 15.92
CA ASP A 112 -1.06 -5.90 17.24
C ASP A 112 -0.09 -6.19 18.40
N TYR A 113 0.95 -7.01 18.18
CA TYR A 113 1.87 -7.45 19.24
C TYR A 113 3.15 -6.61 19.35
N LEU A 114 3.74 -6.18 18.24
CA LEU A 114 5.06 -5.52 18.22
C LEU A 114 4.98 -3.99 18.19
N GLY A 115 3.84 -3.43 17.81
CA GLY A 115 3.68 -2.01 17.54
C GLY A 115 4.33 -1.56 16.23
N ARG A 116 3.91 -0.40 15.73
CA ARG A 116 4.16 0.05 14.35
C ARG A 116 5.64 0.25 14.00
N ARG A 117 6.42 0.84 14.90
CA ARG A 117 7.84 1.15 14.66
C ARG A 117 8.70 -0.12 14.59
N LYS A 118 8.40 -1.12 15.42
CA LYS A 118 9.15 -2.39 15.42
C LYS A 118 8.78 -3.26 14.22
N GLU A 119 7.52 -3.20 13.79
CA GLU A 119 7.06 -3.83 12.55
C GLU A 119 7.85 -3.33 11.33
N LEU A 120 8.03 -2.00 11.20
CA LEU A 120 8.85 -1.40 10.14
C LEU A 120 10.32 -1.83 10.19
N LEU A 121 10.89 -1.98 11.39
CA LEU A 121 12.28 -2.41 11.54
C LEU A 121 12.45 -3.89 11.20
N LEU A 122 11.51 -4.73 11.61
CA LEU A 122 11.50 -6.16 11.29
C LEU A 122 11.34 -6.36 9.78
N SER A 123 10.42 -5.64 9.15
CA SER A 123 10.19 -5.72 7.70
C SER A 123 11.42 -5.29 6.91
N SER A 124 12.08 -4.21 7.34
CA SER A 124 13.34 -3.73 6.74
C SER A 124 14.47 -4.74 6.89
N THR A 125 14.56 -5.42 8.03
CA THR A 125 15.57 -6.46 8.27
C THR A 125 15.33 -7.68 7.38
N LEU A 126 14.08 -8.15 7.27
CA LEU A 126 13.70 -9.24 6.36
C LEU A 126 13.96 -8.89 4.90
N TYR A 127 13.63 -7.67 4.49
CA TYR A 127 13.92 -7.13 3.17
C TYR A 127 15.43 -7.18 2.88
N LEU A 128 16.25 -6.67 3.80
CA LEU A 128 17.71 -6.64 3.65
C LEU A 128 18.31 -8.05 3.58
N VAL A 129 17.89 -8.96 4.46
CA VAL A 129 18.35 -10.35 4.46
C VAL A 129 17.94 -11.05 3.17
N GLY A 130 16.68 -10.90 2.74
CA GLY A 130 16.20 -11.45 1.47
C GLY A 130 16.99 -10.93 0.27
N ALA A 131 17.23 -9.62 0.22
CA ALA A 131 18.01 -8.98 -0.84
C ALA A 131 19.45 -9.49 -0.88
N LEU A 132 20.10 -9.63 0.28
CA LEU A 132 21.46 -10.17 0.38
C LEU A 132 21.54 -11.63 -0.07
N VAL A 133 20.56 -12.45 0.32
CA VAL A 133 20.46 -13.85 -0.11
C VAL A 133 20.26 -13.94 -1.62
N THR A 134 19.42 -13.08 -2.20
CA THR A 134 19.22 -13.02 -3.65
C THR A 134 20.47 -12.53 -4.39
N ALA A 135 21.21 -11.56 -3.82
CA ALA A 135 22.43 -11.04 -4.42
C ALA A 135 23.60 -12.06 -4.41
N LEU A 136 23.68 -12.89 -3.37
CA LEU A 136 24.71 -13.91 -3.20
C LEU A 136 24.27 -15.31 -3.62
N ALA A 137 23.13 -15.45 -4.30
CA ALA A 137 22.52 -16.74 -4.59
C ALA A 137 23.43 -17.61 -5.48
N PRO A 138 23.95 -18.76 -4.98
CA PRO A 138 24.81 -19.64 -5.77
C PRO A 138 24.02 -20.57 -6.70
N ASN A 139 22.71 -20.73 -6.46
CA ASN A 139 21.84 -21.60 -7.24
C ASN A 139 20.41 -21.04 -7.32
N PHE A 140 19.62 -21.59 -8.25
CA PHE A 140 18.21 -21.21 -8.46
C PHE A 140 17.35 -21.32 -7.20
N VAL A 141 17.53 -22.39 -6.41
CA VAL A 141 16.70 -22.65 -5.22
C VAL A 141 16.91 -21.58 -4.16
N VAL A 142 18.16 -21.19 -3.90
CA VAL A 142 18.52 -20.12 -2.96
C VAL A 142 18.01 -18.78 -3.48
N MET A 143 18.02 -18.54 -4.80
CA MET A 143 17.42 -17.35 -5.38
C MET A 143 15.92 -17.25 -5.10
N VAL A 144 15.17 -18.35 -5.29
CA VAL A 144 13.73 -18.42 -5.00
C VAL A 144 13.45 -18.25 -3.50
N ILE A 145 14.23 -18.88 -2.63
CA ILE A 145 14.11 -18.72 -1.17
C ILE A 145 14.39 -17.26 -0.77
N GLY A 146 15.44 -16.66 -1.32
CA GLY A 146 15.76 -15.25 -1.11
C GLY A 146 14.59 -14.35 -1.51
N ARG A 147 13.97 -14.61 -2.67
CA ARG A 147 12.78 -13.89 -3.14
C ARG A 147 11.57 -14.06 -2.24
N LEU A 148 11.34 -15.25 -1.68
CA LEU A 148 10.26 -15.49 -0.72
C LEU A 148 10.47 -14.67 0.57
N VAL A 149 11.68 -14.69 1.14
CA VAL A 149 12.02 -13.93 2.36
C VAL A 149 11.94 -12.42 2.10
N PHE A 150 12.47 -11.99 0.96
CA PHE A 150 12.41 -10.62 0.48
C PHE A 150 10.96 -10.13 0.35
N GLY A 151 10.11 -10.93 -0.30
CA GLY A 151 8.68 -10.66 -0.45
C GLY A 151 7.95 -10.55 0.89
N MET A 152 8.29 -11.41 1.85
CA MET A 152 7.71 -11.35 3.19
C MET A 152 8.02 -10.01 3.89
N GLY A 153 9.25 -9.51 3.77
CA GLY A 153 9.63 -8.18 4.26
C GLY A 153 8.81 -7.07 3.61
N ILE A 154 8.63 -7.12 2.29
CA ILE A 154 7.82 -6.14 1.55
C ILE A 154 6.37 -6.15 2.01
N GLY A 155 5.74 -7.33 2.12
CA GLY A 155 4.34 -7.46 2.50
C GLY A 155 4.04 -6.82 3.86
N LEU A 156 4.97 -6.98 4.80
CA LEU A 156 4.93 -6.32 6.11
C LEU A 156 5.14 -4.80 5.97
N ALA A 157 6.15 -4.35 5.22
CA ALA A 157 6.45 -2.94 5.03
C ALA A 157 5.30 -2.17 4.35
N MET A 158 4.63 -2.77 3.37
CA MET A 158 3.52 -2.18 2.63
C MET A 158 2.30 -1.85 3.51
N HIS A 159 2.06 -2.63 4.56
CA HIS A 159 1.01 -2.35 5.56
C HIS A 159 1.52 -1.44 6.69
N ALA A 160 2.76 -1.63 7.13
CA ALA A 160 3.34 -0.86 8.22
C ALA A 160 3.51 0.62 7.84
N ALA A 161 3.99 0.92 6.62
CA ALA A 161 4.26 2.26 6.11
C ALA A 161 3.04 3.21 6.08
N PRO A 162 1.91 2.89 5.40
CA PRO A 162 0.74 3.77 5.37
C PRO A 162 0.13 3.97 6.76
N MET A 163 0.19 2.96 7.63
CA MET A 163 -0.33 3.09 8.99
C MET A 163 0.61 3.87 9.91
N TYR A 164 1.92 3.78 9.73
CA TYR A 164 2.86 4.65 10.43
C TYR A 164 2.67 6.12 10.04
N ILE A 165 2.47 6.39 8.74
CA ILE A 165 2.09 7.72 8.25
C ILE A 165 0.73 8.13 8.86
N ALA A 166 -0.22 7.20 8.93
CA ALA A 166 -1.55 7.47 9.48
C ALA A 166 -1.56 7.90 10.94
N GLU A 167 -0.69 7.32 11.76
CA GLU A 167 -0.56 7.59 13.19
C GLU A 167 0.26 8.85 13.46
N THR A 168 1.23 9.18 12.59
CA THR A 168 2.17 10.28 12.82
C THR A 168 1.80 11.56 12.09
N ALA A 169 1.06 11.47 10.98
CA ALA A 169 0.73 12.63 10.15
C ALA A 169 -0.49 13.42 10.67
N PRO A 170 -0.50 14.76 10.49
CA PRO A 170 -1.69 15.56 10.73
C PRO A 170 -2.86 15.10 9.85
N SER A 171 -4.07 15.11 10.40
CA SER A 171 -5.30 14.65 9.74
C SER A 171 -5.54 15.29 8.36
N HIS A 172 -5.14 16.55 8.18
CA HIS A 172 -5.35 17.30 6.94
C HIS A 172 -4.45 16.86 5.77
N ILE A 173 -3.23 16.38 6.02
CA ILE A 173 -2.24 16.05 4.97
C ILE A 173 -1.93 14.55 4.87
N ARG A 174 -2.50 13.73 5.76
CA ARG A 174 -2.28 12.28 5.80
C ARG A 174 -2.51 11.60 4.45
N GLY A 175 -3.60 11.94 3.75
CA GLY A 175 -3.91 11.39 2.43
C GLY A 175 -2.84 11.75 1.39
N GLN A 176 -2.40 13.01 1.38
CA GLN A 176 -1.38 13.49 0.46
C GLN A 176 -0.02 12.80 0.67
N LEU A 177 0.37 12.56 1.93
CA LEU A 177 1.61 11.83 2.24
C LEU A 177 1.52 10.36 1.79
N ILE A 178 0.36 9.72 1.96
CA ILE A 178 0.15 8.35 1.47
C ILE A 178 0.22 8.31 -0.06
N SER A 179 -0.38 9.27 -0.78
CA SER A 179 -0.28 9.34 -2.23
C SER A 179 1.16 9.62 -2.70
N MET A 180 1.90 10.46 -1.97
CA MET A 180 3.29 10.76 -2.30
C MET A 180 4.22 9.55 -2.15
N LYS A 181 4.01 8.68 -1.14
CA LYS A 181 4.79 7.42 -1.05
C LYS A 181 4.50 6.48 -2.24
N GLU A 182 3.24 6.41 -2.70
CA GLU A 182 2.88 5.58 -3.85
C GLU A 182 3.48 6.13 -5.14
N PHE A 183 3.46 7.46 -5.30
CA PHE A 183 4.16 8.13 -6.38
C PHE A 183 5.66 7.78 -6.38
N LEU A 184 6.32 7.80 -5.21
CA LEU A 184 7.72 7.43 -5.07
C LEU A 184 8.01 5.96 -5.40
N ILE A 185 7.07 5.04 -5.11
CA ILE A 185 7.19 3.63 -5.53
C ILE A 185 7.20 3.53 -7.06
N VAL A 186 6.24 4.17 -7.72
CA VAL A 186 6.17 4.16 -9.19
C VAL A 186 7.38 4.85 -9.80
N PHE A 187 7.84 5.96 -9.22
CA PHE A 187 9.06 6.64 -9.63
C PHE A 187 10.29 5.75 -9.45
N GLY A 188 10.38 4.98 -8.36
CA GLY A 188 11.43 3.99 -8.15
C GLY A 188 11.42 2.89 -9.22
N MET A 189 10.25 2.39 -9.60
CA MET A 189 10.12 1.41 -10.70
C MET A 189 10.69 1.95 -12.01
N LEU A 190 10.42 3.21 -12.34
CA LEU A 190 10.97 3.87 -13.53
C LEU A 190 12.50 4.00 -13.49
N LEU A 191 13.10 4.18 -12.32
CA LEU A 191 14.56 4.26 -12.18
C LEU A 191 15.25 2.89 -12.29
N GLY A 192 14.54 1.80 -11.97
CA GLY A 192 15.09 0.45 -12.02
C GLY A 192 14.92 -0.26 -13.37
N TYR A 193 14.01 0.22 -14.22
CA TYR A 193 13.75 -0.31 -15.55
C TYR A 193 14.79 0.17 -16.57
#